data_AF-A0A434TZ46-F1
#
_entry.id   AF-A0A434TZ46-F1
#
_cell.length_a   1.000
_cell.length_b   1.000
_cell.length_c   1.000
_cell.angle_alpha   90.00
_cell.angle_beta   90.00
_cell.angle_gamma   90.00
#
_symmetry.space_group_name_H-M   'P 1'
#
loop_
_entity.id
_entity.type
_entity.pdbx_description
1 polymer ?
#
loop_
_entity_poly.entity_id
_entity_poly.type
_entity_poly.pdbx_seq_one_letter_code
_entity_poly.pdbx_strand_id
1 'polypeptide(L)'
;MRTLQRHAARFDEGMKVGRHGRSDRGKKRVVISRRWDKLVPFDASTKAKIAEDLKQEIRGLLKGGMSWGHTLQEAEKFLIDATRAWGFRPGDLNVLERACSIPTDLVSVELHFRNVHRFKRDHKAYDDRRPRIRRTVACMQPMELVVGDVHPVDIHLTRPDGTLATARLIGFLDWATQRLWIGLIFSKGVAACKTAT
;
A
#
# COMPACT_ATOMS: atom_id res chain seq x y z
N MET A 1 -54.24 0.61 -5.56
CA MET A 1 -53.88 2.05 -5.42
C MET A 1 -54.03 2.63 -3.99
N ARG A 2 -54.72 1.98 -3.02
CA ARG A 2 -54.93 2.56 -1.67
C ARG A 2 -53.69 2.65 -0.77
N THR A 3 -52.67 1.82 -0.98
CA THR A 3 -51.43 1.82 -0.18
C THR A 3 -50.50 2.99 -0.50
N LEU A 4 -50.42 3.39 -1.76
CA LEU A 4 -49.59 4.54 -2.19
C LEU A 4 -50.20 5.87 -1.74
N GLN A 5 -51.54 6.01 -1.83
CA GLN A 5 -52.25 7.21 -1.34
C GLN A 5 -52.10 7.39 0.18
N ARG A 6 -52.11 6.28 0.96
CA ARG A 6 -51.81 6.30 2.40
C ARG A 6 -50.38 6.74 2.73
N HIS A 7 -49.42 6.36 1.88
CA HIS A 7 -48.02 6.74 2.04
C HIS A 7 -47.78 8.20 1.69
N ALA A 8 -48.45 8.72 0.65
CA ALA A 8 -48.39 10.13 0.27
C ALA A 8 -49.01 11.03 1.35
N ALA A 9 -50.18 10.67 1.90
CA ALA A 9 -50.81 11.42 2.98
C ALA A 9 -49.93 11.52 4.25
N ARG A 10 -49.21 10.45 4.59
CA ARG A 10 -48.23 10.45 5.71
C ARG A 10 -47.00 11.31 5.45
N PHE A 11 -46.69 11.60 4.19
CA PHE A 11 -45.57 12.46 3.80
C PHE A 11 -45.93 13.94 3.98
N ASP A 12 -47.17 14.32 3.64
CA ASP A 12 -47.68 15.70 3.79
C ASP A 12 -47.84 16.11 5.26
N GLU A 13 -48.03 15.15 6.18
CA GLU A 13 -48.06 15.38 7.63
C GLU A 13 -46.67 15.57 8.28
N GLY A 14 -45.60 15.69 7.47
CA GLY A 14 -44.23 15.96 7.96
C GLY A 14 -43.52 14.75 8.60
N MET A 15 -44.08 13.54 8.48
CA MET A 15 -43.51 12.34 9.06
C MET A 15 -42.35 11.82 8.19
N LYS A 16 -41.11 11.81 8.73
CA LYS A 16 -39.93 11.28 8.04
C LYS A 16 -40.10 9.78 7.74
N VAL A 17 -40.42 9.43 6.48
CA VAL A 17 -40.59 8.03 6.01
C VAL A 17 -39.24 7.34 5.71
N GLY A 18 -38.11 7.97 6.02
CA GLY A 18 -36.81 7.31 5.99
C GLY A 18 -36.73 6.25 7.08
N ARG A 19 -36.25 5.03 6.77
CA ARG A 19 -35.85 4.05 7.80
C ARG A 19 -34.97 4.76 8.82
N HIS A 20 -35.43 4.86 10.06
CA HIS A 20 -34.63 5.41 11.14
C HIS A 20 -33.30 4.66 11.16
N GLY A 21 -32.19 5.39 10.99
CA GLY A 21 -30.87 4.78 11.12
C GLY A 21 -30.79 4.10 12.47
N ARG A 22 -30.27 2.87 12.53
CA ARG A 22 -30.11 2.19 13.82
C ARG A 22 -29.32 3.10 14.76
N SER A 23 -29.73 3.18 16.03
CA SER A 23 -29.14 4.09 17.03
C SER A 23 -27.65 3.81 17.31
N ASP A 24 -27.18 2.62 16.92
CA ASP A 24 -25.80 2.17 17.05
C ASP A 24 -25.02 2.23 15.73
N ARG A 25 -25.56 2.90 14.71
CA ARG A 25 -24.87 3.14 13.44
C ARG A 25 -23.56 3.89 13.71
N GLY A 26 -22.43 3.23 13.44
CA GLY A 26 -21.09 3.76 13.67
C GLY A 26 -20.37 3.20 14.91
N LYS A 27 -21.07 2.51 15.82
CA LYS A 27 -20.43 1.82 16.95
C LYS A 27 -20.01 0.42 16.54
N LYS A 28 -18.72 0.08 16.70
CA LYS A 28 -18.24 -1.29 16.49
C LYS A 28 -18.88 -2.19 17.56
N ARG A 29 -19.82 -3.04 17.14
CA ARG A 29 -20.49 -4.02 18.01
C ARG A 29 -19.56 -5.13 18.51
N VAL A 30 -18.39 -5.28 17.89
CA VAL A 30 -17.49 -6.42 18.01
C VAL A 30 -16.08 -5.87 18.00
N VAL A 31 -15.25 -6.33 18.92
CA VAL A 31 -13.87 -5.87 19.09
C VAL A 31 -12.97 -6.56 18.05
N ILE A 32 -13.05 -7.88 17.92
CA ILE A 32 -12.34 -8.67 16.90
C ILE A 32 -13.33 -9.48 16.04
N SER A 33 -13.95 -10.51 16.61
CA SER A 33 -14.97 -11.33 15.95
C SER A 33 -16.07 -11.68 16.95
N ARG A 34 -17.31 -11.87 16.48
CA ARG A 34 -18.43 -12.23 17.38
C ARG A 34 -18.20 -13.56 18.10
N ARG A 35 -17.48 -14.48 17.45
CA ARG A 35 -17.18 -15.81 17.99
C ARG A 35 -16.17 -15.70 19.11
N TRP A 36 -15.08 -14.96 18.88
CA TRP A 36 -14.05 -14.71 19.89
C TRP A 36 -14.60 -13.91 21.08
N ASP A 37 -15.32 -12.79 20.82
CA ASP A 37 -15.86 -11.93 21.87
C ASP A 37 -16.82 -12.66 22.83
N LYS A 38 -17.56 -13.66 22.31
CA LYS A 38 -18.48 -14.51 23.10
C LYS A 38 -17.79 -15.65 23.82
N LEU A 39 -16.76 -16.24 23.20
CA LEU A 39 -16.07 -17.41 23.75
C LEU A 39 -15.20 -17.02 24.95
N VAL A 40 -14.57 -15.86 24.88
CA VAL A 40 -13.50 -15.50 25.80
C VAL A 40 -14.05 -14.72 27.01
N PRO A 41 -13.82 -15.19 28.25
CA PRO A 41 -14.33 -14.58 29.49
C PRO A 41 -13.44 -13.42 29.98
N PHE A 42 -12.88 -12.63 29.07
CA PHE A 42 -12.06 -11.46 29.43
C PHE A 42 -12.92 -10.22 29.64
N ASP A 43 -12.43 -9.31 30.48
CA ASP A 43 -12.99 -7.98 30.64
C ASP A 43 -12.81 -7.12 29.37
N ALA A 44 -13.57 -6.04 29.28
CA ALA A 44 -13.56 -5.18 28.10
C ALA A 44 -12.20 -4.51 27.82
N SER A 45 -11.41 -4.22 28.88
CA SER A 45 -10.11 -3.57 28.72
C SER A 45 -9.07 -4.52 28.14
N THR A 46 -9.04 -5.77 28.62
CA THR A 46 -8.18 -6.83 28.07
C THR A 46 -8.54 -7.13 26.62
N LYS A 47 -9.83 -7.21 26.29
CA LYS A 47 -10.28 -7.41 24.90
C LYS A 47 -9.82 -6.27 23.97
N ALA A 48 -9.92 -5.02 24.44
CA ALA A 48 -9.46 -3.87 23.68
C ALA A 48 -7.95 -3.87 23.46
N LYS A 49 -7.17 -4.28 24.47
CA LYS A 49 -5.71 -4.39 24.37
C LYS A 49 -5.28 -5.43 23.34
N ILE A 50 -5.80 -6.65 23.42
CA ILE A 50 -5.51 -7.72 22.45
C ILE A 50 -5.87 -7.28 21.02
N ALA A 51 -6.97 -6.55 20.86
CA ALA A 51 -7.38 -6.07 19.54
C ALA A 51 -6.49 -4.96 18.99
N GLU A 52 -5.93 -4.10 19.84
CA GLU A 52 -4.96 -3.11 19.40
C GLU A 52 -3.62 -3.76 19.06
N ASP A 53 -3.15 -4.70 19.88
CA ASP A 53 -1.93 -5.48 19.60
C ASP A 53 -2.06 -6.24 18.28
N LEU A 54 -3.20 -6.89 18.03
CA LEU A 54 -3.51 -7.56 16.77
C LEU A 54 -3.48 -6.60 15.57
N LYS A 55 -4.01 -5.37 15.72
CA LYS A 55 -3.92 -4.37 14.65
C LYS A 55 -2.48 -3.97 14.39
N GLN A 56 -1.67 -3.78 15.43
CA GLN A 56 -0.25 -3.43 15.26
C GLN A 56 0.50 -4.55 14.55
N GLU A 57 0.21 -5.81 14.87
CA GLU A 57 0.79 -6.97 14.20
C GLU A 57 0.42 -6.99 12.71
N ILE A 58 -0.87 -6.87 12.38
CA ILE A 58 -1.33 -6.80 10.98
C ILE A 58 -0.64 -5.67 10.22
N ARG A 59 -0.51 -4.49 10.83
CA ARG A 59 0.23 -3.36 10.23
C ARG A 59 1.69 -3.71 10.01
N GLY A 60 2.33 -4.39 10.95
CA GLY A 60 3.71 -4.90 10.84
C GLY A 60 3.87 -5.83 9.64
N LEU A 61 3.02 -6.86 9.53
CA LEU A 61 3.02 -7.83 8.44
C LEU A 61 2.81 -7.16 7.07
N LEU A 62 1.86 -6.23 6.97
CA LEU A 62 1.59 -5.50 5.73
C LEU A 62 2.75 -4.57 5.33
N LYS A 63 3.41 -3.90 6.30
CA LYS A 63 4.63 -3.12 6.07
C LYS A 63 5.81 -4.02 5.68
N GLY A 64 5.83 -5.25 6.18
CA GLY A 64 6.79 -6.30 5.80
C GLY A 64 6.61 -6.81 4.37
N GLY A 65 5.45 -6.57 3.76
CA GLY A 65 5.13 -7.00 2.40
C GLY A 65 4.46 -8.36 2.31
N MET A 66 3.96 -8.88 3.43
CA MET A 66 3.30 -10.18 3.47
C MET A 66 2.08 -10.23 2.54
N SER A 67 1.84 -11.41 1.96
CA SER A 67 0.67 -11.64 1.12
C SER A 67 -0.61 -11.64 1.96
N TRP A 68 -1.75 -11.40 1.33
CA TRP A 68 -3.05 -11.34 2.01
C TRP A 68 -3.36 -12.63 2.80
N GLY A 69 -3.22 -13.79 2.15
CA GLY A 69 -3.50 -15.08 2.78
C GLY A 69 -2.59 -15.35 3.98
N HIS A 70 -1.29 -15.09 3.84
CA HIS A 70 -0.34 -15.25 4.95
C HIS A 70 -0.59 -14.25 6.07
N THR A 71 -1.01 -13.02 5.75
CA THR A 71 -1.36 -12.02 6.77
C THR A 71 -2.52 -12.50 7.63
N LEU A 72 -3.54 -13.13 7.03
CA LEU A 72 -4.67 -13.70 7.76
C LEU A 72 -4.23 -14.87 8.65
N GLN A 73 -3.43 -15.79 8.12
CA GLN A 73 -2.94 -16.95 8.87
C GLN A 73 -2.07 -16.53 10.06
N GLU A 74 -1.13 -15.59 9.87
CA GLU A 74 -0.25 -15.16 10.95
C GLU A 74 -0.99 -14.31 11.98
N ALA A 75 -1.96 -13.49 11.55
CA ALA A 75 -2.83 -12.76 12.47
C ALA A 75 -3.73 -13.69 13.31
N GLU A 76 -4.23 -14.78 12.72
CA GLU A 76 -4.99 -15.82 13.43
C GLU A 76 -4.12 -16.51 14.48
N LYS A 77 -2.90 -16.91 14.10
CA LYS A 77 -1.92 -17.50 15.01
C LYS A 77 -1.57 -16.56 16.16
N PHE A 78 -1.30 -15.29 15.86
CA PHE A 78 -1.06 -14.26 16.87
C PHE A 78 -2.22 -14.14 17.85
N LEU A 79 -3.47 -14.14 17.35
CA LEU A 79 -4.65 -14.05 18.21
C LEU A 79 -4.80 -15.29 19.11
N ILE A 80 -4.50 -16.48 18.60
CA ILE A 80 -4.48 -17.73 19.39
C ILE A 80 -3.45 -17.62 20.51
N ASP A 81 -2.22 -17.23 20.18
CA ASP A 81 -1.12 -17.15 21.13
C ASP A 81 -1.36 -16.07 22.18
N ALA A 82 -1.85 -14.89 21.77
CA ALA A 82 -2.24 -13.83 22.69
C ALA A 82 -3.37 -14.27 23.63
N THR A 83 -4.40 -14.94 23.11
CA THR A 83 -5.52 -15.44 23.93
C THR A 83 -5.07 -16.48 24.95
N ARG A 84 -4.12 -17.35 24.56
CA ARG A 84 -3.50 -18.35 25.47
C ARG A 84 -2.60 -17.71 26.52
N ALA A 85 -1.86 -16.66 26.15
CA ALA A 85 -0.98 -15.92 27.06
C ALA A 85 -1.78 -15.22 28.18
N TRP A 86 -2.97 -14.72 27.87
CA TRP A 86 -3.92 -14.19 28.86
C TRP A 86 -4.64 -15.26 29.70
N GLY A 87 -4.31 -16.54 29.51
CA GLY A 87 -4.76 -17.64 30.37
C GLY A 87 -6.01 -18.37 29.91
N PHE A 88 -6.61 -18.01 28.76
CA PHE A 88 -7.75 -18.76 28.23
C PHE A 88 -7.28 -19.98 27.42
N ARG A 89 -7.50 -21.17 27.98
CA ARG A 89 -7.20 -22.45 27.35
C ARG A 89 -8.44 -23.34 27.35
N PRO A 90 -9.23 -23.37 26.27
CA PRO A 90 -10.34 -24.31 26.18
C PRO A 90 -9.81 -25.75 26.10
N GLY A 91 -10.57 -26.70 26.63
CA GLY A 91 -10.20 -28.12 26.62
C GLY A 91 -10.12 -28.74 25.21
N ASP A 92 -10.79 -28.13 24.22
CA ASP A 92 -10.67 -28.47 22.80
C ASP A 92 -9.97 -27.34 22.03
N LEU A 93 -8.81 -27.65 21.44
CA LEU A 93 -8.00 -26.72 20.65
C LEU A 93 -8.74 -26.22 19.40
N ASN A 94 -9.58 -27.07 18.79
CA ASN A 94 -10.33 -26.72 17.58
C ASN A 94 -11.39 -25.65 17.83
N VAL A 95 -11.87 -25.51 19.07
CA VAL A 95 -12.84 -24.46 19.42
C VAL A 95 -12.16 -23.10 19.45
N LEU A 96 -10.93 -23.03 19.94
CA LEU A 96 -10.15 -21.80 19.97
C LEU A 96 -9.80 -21.34 18.56
N GLU A 97 -9.26 -22.23 17.73
CA GLU A 97 -8.87 -21.93 16.35
C GLU A 97 -10.06 -21.39 15.55
N ARG A 98 -11.20 -22.09 15.58
CA ARG A 98 -12.43 -21.65 14.89
C ARG A 98 -12.97 -20.30 15.39
N ALA A 99 -12.72 -19.94 16.64
CA ALA A 99 -13.13 -18.66 17.21
C ALA A 99 -12.16 -17.52 16.87
N CYS A 100 -10.86 -17.82 16.74
CA CYS A 100 -9.80 -16.88 16.40
C CYS A 100 -9.69 -16.56 14.90
N SER A 101 -10.58 -17.11 14.07
CA SER A 101 -10.67 -16.74 12.66
C SER A 101 -10.84 -15.23 12.47
N ILE A 102 -9.92 -14.62 11.71
CA ILE A 102 -9.82 -13.17 11.51
C ILE A 102 -10.80 -12.71 10.43
N PRO A 103 -11.69 -11.73 10.71
CA PRO A 103 -12.53 -11.13 9.69
C PRO A 103 -11.69 -10.40 8.63
N THR A 104 -12.00 -10.63 7.36
CA THR A 104 -11.34 -9.97 6.22
C THR A 104 -11.42 -8.45 6.29
N ASP A 105 -12.53 -7.93 6.82
CA ASP A 105 -12.75 -6.48 6.95
C ASP A 105 -11.70 -5.82 7.84
N LEU A 106 -11.23 -6.53 8.87
CA LEU A 106 -10.22 -6.02 9.81
C LEU A 106 -8.88 -5.80 9.11
N VAL A 107 -8.47 -6.72 8.23
CA VAL A 107 -7.25 -6.58 7.42
C VAL A 107 -7.45 -5.59 6.28
N SER A 108 -8.65 -5.55 5.68
CA SER A 108 -8.94 -4.71 4.51
C SER A 108 -8.73 -3.21 4.77
N VAL A 109 -9.11 -2.73 5.96
CA VAL A 109 -8.97 -1.32 6.35
C VAL A 109 -7.49 -0.92 6.47
N GLU A 110 -6.62 -1.87 6.84
CA GLU A 110 -5.20 -1.66 7.07
C GLU A 110 -4.35 -1.86 5.80
N LEU A 111 -4.94 -2.28 4.67
CA LEU A 111 -4.22 -2.56 3.41
C LEU A 111 -3.37 -1.40 2.88
N HIS A 112 -3.73 -0.17 3.22
CA HIS A 112 -2.98 1.03 2.83
C HIS A 112 -1.53 1.01 3.36
N PHE A 113 -1.23 0.26 4.43
CA PHE A 113 0.13 0.08 4.95
C PHE A 113 1.06 -0.69 4.01
N ARG A 114 0.54 -1.42 3.02
CA ARG A 114 1.36 -2.02 1.95
C ARG A 114 2.12 -0.98 1.13
N ASN A 115 1.66 0.28 1.14
CA ASN A 115 2.39 1.38 0.50
C ASN A 115 3.75 1.62 1.15
N VAL A 116 3.90 1.35 2.45
CA VAL A 116 5.20 1.45 3.15
C VAL A 116 6.18 0.42 2.62
N HIS A 117 5.73 -0.83 2.45
CA HIS A 117 6.54 -1.88 1.86
C HIS A 117 7.00 -1.49 0.44
N ARG A 118 6.05 -1.04 -0.37
CA ARG A 118 6.31 -0.61 -1.75
C ARG A 118 7.32 0.53 -1.80
N PHE A 119 7.15 1.56 -0.98
CA PHE A 119 8.10 2.67 -0.90
C PHE A 119 9.54 2.19 -0.61
N LYS A 120 9.70 1.21 0.29
CA LYS A 120 11.02 0.69 0.68
C LYS A 120 11.64 -0.28 -0.33
N ARG A 121 10.84 -1.10 -1.04
CA ARG A 121 11.34 -2.18 -1.90
C ARG A 121 11.21 -1.91 -3.40
N ASP A 122 10.24 -1.10 -3.79
CA ASP A 122 9.92 -0.76 -5.18
C ASP A 122 9.53 0.73 -5.28
N HIS A 123 10.57 1.57 -5.22
CA HIS A 123 10.41 3.01 -5.25
C HIS A 123 9.76 3.48 -6.56
N LYS A 124 10.03 2.79 -7.69
CA LYS A 124 9.45 3.10 -8.99
C LYS A 124 7.93 2.89 -8.99
N ALA A 125 7.46 1.72 -8.58
CA ALA A 125 6.02 1.44 -8.52
C ALA A 125 5.28 2.27 -7.46
N TYR A 126 6.00 2.77 -6.45
CA TYR A 126 5.46 3.74 -5.51
C TYR A 126 5.31 5.13 -6.17
N ASP A 127 6.33 5.61 -6.87
CA ASP A 127 6.30 6.92 -7.53
C ASP A 127 5.28 6.96 -8.68
N ASP A 128 5.17 5.89 -9.47
CA ASP A 128 4.19 5.77 -10.56
C ASP A 128 2.73 5.85 -10.09
N ARG A 129 2.46 5.50 -8.83
CA ARG A 129 1.13 5.61 -8.20
C ARG A 129 0.80 6.99 -7.66
N ARG A 130 1.79 7.88 -7.53
CA ARG A 130 1.53 9.23 -7.04
C ARG A 130 0.66 9.98 -8.07
N PRO A 131 -0.30 10.81 -7.62
CA PRO A 131 -1.04 11.67 -8.51
C PRO A 131 -0.07 12.49 -9.36
N ARG A 132 -0.15 12.36 -10.69
CA ARG A 132 0.72 13.10 -11.59
C ARG A 132 0.23 14.54 -11.66
N ILE A 133 1.09 15.48 -11.27
CA ILE A 133 0.89 16.88 -11.61
C ILE A 133 1.10 17.00 -13.13
N ARG A 134 0.10 17.47 -13.86
CA ARG A 134 0.27 17.82 -15.27
C ARG A 134 1.18 19.04 -15.34
N ARG A 135 2.44 18.82 -15.69
CA ARG A 135 3.35 19.89 -16.06
C ARG A 135 2.92 20.39 -17.45
N THR A 136 2.78 21.70 -17.58
CA THR A 136 2.48 22.36 -18.86
C THR A 136 3.71 23.09 -19.35
N VAL A 137 3.89 23.13 -20.66
CA VAL A 137 4.89 23.97 -21.33
C VAL A 137 4.26 25.26 -21.88
N ALA A 138 2.96 25.47 -21.60
CA ALA A 138 2.24 26.67 -22.02
C ALA A 138 2.96 27.92 -21.50
N CYS A 139 3.17 28.88 -22.40
CA CYS A 139 3.86 30.15 -22.16
C CYS A 139 5.38 30.07 -21.89
N MET A 140 6.00 28.89 -21.96
CA MET A 140 7.46 28.81 -21.89
C MET A 140 8.09 29.37 -23.17
N GLN A 141 9.16 30.14 -23.02
CA GLN A 141 9.99 30.59 -24.12
C GLN A 141 11.00 29.50 -24.52
N PRO A 142 11.41 29.42 -25.80
CA PRO A 142 12.51 28.56 -26.21
C PRO A 142 13.75 28.80 -25.34
N MET A 143 14.44 27.72 -24.96
CA MET A 143 15.64 27.75 -24.10
C MET A 143 15.43 28.23 -22.65
N GLU A 144 14.19 28.46 -22.21
CA GLU A 144 13.90 28.85 -20.81
C GLU A 144 14.23 27.73 -19.80
N LEU A 145 14.04 26.47 -20.20
CA LEU A 145 14.45 25.30 -19.42
C LEU A 145 15.12 24.28 -20.33
N VAL A 146 16.40 24.02 -20.07
CA VAL A 146 17.16 22.97 -20.75
C VAL A 146 17.49 21.87 -19.75
N VAL A 147 17.10 20.64 -20.07
CA VAL A 147 17.41 19.45 -19.27
C VAL A 147 18.61 18.76 -19.89
N GLY A 148 19.71 18.69 -19.14
CA GLY A 148 20.88 17.90 -19.50
C GLY A 148 20.82 16.51 -18.90
N ASP A 149 21.16 15.49 -19.68
CA ASP A 149 21.34 14.12 -19.18
C ASP A 149 22.59 13.47 -19.78
N VAL A 150 23.19 12.54 -19.04
CA VAL A 150 24.34 11.76 -19.47
C VAL A 150 23.97 10.28 -19.41
N HIS A 151 23.86 9.65 -20.57
CA HIS A 151 23.47 8.26 -20.71
C HIS A 151 24.66 7.38 -21.15
N PRO A 152 25.02 6.30 -20.42
CA PRO A 152 26.02 5.35 -20.90
C PRO A 152 25.48 4.63 -22.14
N VAL A 153 26.29 4.53 -23.20
CA VAL A 153 25.91 3.79 -24.41
C VAL A 153 26.55 2.41 -24.36
N ASP A 154 25.71 1.38 -24.32
CA ASP A 154 26.13 -0.03 -24.27
C ASP A 154 26.51 -0.57 -25.67
N ILE A 155 27.28 0.21 -26.41
CA ILE A 155 27.84 -0.16 -27.71
C ILE A 155 29.35 -0.07 -27.61
N HIS A 156 30.02 -1.21 -27.83
CA HIS A 156 31.47 -1.25 -27.88
C HIS A 156 31.98 -0.71 -29.21
N LEU A 157 32.92 0.23 -29.14
CA LEU A 157 33.59 0.81 -30.28
C LEU A 157 35.09 0.54 -30.15
N THR A 158 35.70 0.06 -31.23
CA THR A 158 37.14 -0.15 -31.33
C THR A 158 37.81 1.18 -31.66
N ARG A 159 38.72 1.63 -30.80
CA ARG A 159 39.54 2.81 -31.04
C ARG A 159 40.66 2.51 -32.05
N PRO A 160 41.29 3.54 -32.66
CA PRO A 160 42.43 3.34 -33.55
C PRO A 160 43.63 2.61 -32.91
N ASP A 161 43.75 2.65 -31.57
CA ASP A 161 44.78 1.93 -30.79
C ASP A 161 44.41 0.46 -30.49
N GLY A 162 43.29 -0.04 -31.03
CA GLY A 162 42.80 -1.41 -30.83
C GLY A 162 42.06 -1.62 -29.51
N THR A 163 41.96 -0.62 -28.64
CA THR A 163 41.22 -0.75 -27.36
C THR A 163 39.71 -0.61 -27.55
N LEU A 164 38.95 -1.29 -26.70
CA LEU A 164 37.49 -1.15 -26.66
C LEU A 164 37.07 0.01 -25.76
N ALA A 165 36.09 0.79 -26.22
CA ALA A 165 35.50 1.86 -25.46
C ALA A 165 33.99 1.89 -25.61
N THR A 166 33.30 2.30 -24.55
CA THR A 166 31.91 2.71 -24.60
C THR A 166 31.84 4.24 -24.61
N ALA A 167 30.97 4.78 -25.45
CA ALA A 167 30.70 6.21 -25.46
C ALA A 167 29.72 6.56 -24.32
N ARG A 168 29.79 7.81 -23.87
CA ARG A 168 28.71 8.41 -23.08
C ARG A 168 27.98 9.40 -23.97
N LEU A 169 26.68 9.25 -24.05
CA LEU A 169 25.79 10.19 -24.71
C LEU A 169 25.51 11.34 -23.76
N ILE A 170 25.77 12.57 -24.19
CA ILE A 170 25.31 13.78 -23.50
C ILE A 170 24.20 14.39 -24.33
N GLY A 171 23.03 14.52 -23.73
CA GLY A 171 21.85 15.11 -24.35
C GLY A 171 21.45 16.40 -23.65
N PHE A 172 21.10 17.42 -24.43
CA PHE A 172 20.45 18.63 -23.96
C PHE A 172 19.07 18.71 -24.61
N LEU A 173 18.02 18.70 -23.80
CA LEU A 173 16.63 18.80 -24.23
C LEU A 173 16.10 20.19 -23.86
N ASP A 174 15.77 21.02 -24.85
CA ASP A 174 14.94 22.21 -24.61
C ASP A 174 13.51 21.76 -24.32
N TRP A 175 13.05 22.00 -23.10
CA TRP A 175 11.75 21.56 -22.63
C TRP A 175 10.59 22.32 -23.28
N ALA A 176 10.81 23.56 -23.73
CA ALA A 176 9.77 24.36 -24.39
C ALA A 176 9.52 23.87 -25.82
N THR A 177 10.60 23.64 -26.60
CA THR A 177 10.50 23.27 -28.02
C THR A 177 10.60 21.77 -28.29
N GLN A 178 10.93 20.97 -27.27
CA GLN A 178 11.22 19.54 -27.38
C GLN A 178 12.36 19.22 -28.38
N ARG A 179 13.24 20.19 -28.64
CA ARG A 179 14.45 19.99 -29.45
C ARG A 179 15.53 19.33 -28.60
N LEU A 180 16.12 18.27 -29.15
CA LEU A 180 17.15 17.47 -28.50
C LEU A 180 18.47 17.61 -29.26
N TRP A 181 19.50 18.10 -28.57
CA TRP A 181 20.88 18.11 -29.06
C TRP A 181 21.65 17.01 -28.37
N ILE A 182 22.37 16.20 -29.14
CA ILE A 182 23.08 15.03 -28.63
C ILE A 182 24.53 15.08 -29.08
N GLY A 183 25.45 14.81 -28.16
CA GLY A 183 26.86 14.54 -28.43
C GLY A 183 27.28 13.21 -27.85
N LEU A 184 28.17 12.49 -28.54
CA LEU A 184 28.85 11.32 -28.01
C LEU A 184 30.23 11.74 -27.51
N ILE A 185 30.53 11.41 -26.26
CA ILE A 185 31.82 11.70 -25.63
C ILE A 185 32.50 10.39 -25.25
N PHE A 186 33.75 10.26 -25.68
CA PHE A 186 34.63 9.19 -25.23
C PHE A 186 35.47 9.69 -24.08
N SER A 187 35.13 9.29 -22.85
CA SER A 187 36.06 9.46 -21.74
C SER A 187 37.25 8.51 -21.96
N LYS A 188 38.48 9.03 -21.98
CA LYS A 188 39.69 8.20 -21.79
C LYS A 188 39.65 7.66 -20.36
N GLY A 189 39.10 6.47 -20.16
CA GLY A 189 39.26 5.75 -18.91
C GLY A 189 40.69 5.21 -18.82
N VAL A 190 41.42 5.55 -17.75
CA VAL A 190 42.46 4.65 -17.24
C VAL A 190 41.73 3.35 -16.91
N ALA A 191 42.08 2.26 -17.58
CA ALA A 191 41.47 0.96 -17.34
C ALA A 191 41.77 0.54 -15.90
N ALA A 192 40.81 0.74 -14.99
CA ALA A 192 40.79 0.03 -13.73
C ALA A 192 40.39 -1.41 -14.06
N CYS A 193 41.39 -2.22 -14.42
CA CYS A 193 41.26 -3.66 -14.54
C CYS A 193 40.89 -4.19 -13.14
N LYS A 194 39.61 -4.42 -12.89
CA LYS A 194 39.18 -5.30 -11.80
C LYS A 194 39.21 -6.71 -12.35
N THR A 195 40.34 -7.38 -12.19
CA THR A 195 40.40 -8.84 -12.26
C THR A 195 39.55 -9.40 -11.11
N ALA A 196 38.48 -10.11 -11.46
CA ALA A 196 37.77 -10.98 -10.53
C ALA A 196 38.40 -12.37 -10.63
N THR A 197 38.78 -12.90 -9.47
CA THR A 197 39.30 -14.25 -9.22
C THR A 197 38.26 -15.32 -9.51
#